data_AF-A0A2E8SRT8-F1
#
_entry.id   AF-A0A2E8SRT8-F1
#
_cell.length_a   1.000
_cell.length_b   1.000
_cell.length_c   1.000
_cell.angle_alpha   90.00
_cell.angle_beta   90.00
_cell.angle_gamma   90.00
#
_symmetry.space_group_name_H-M   'P 1'
#
loop_
_entity.id
_entity.type
_entity.pdbx_description
1 polymer ?
#
loop_
_entity_poly.entity_id
_entity_poly.type
_entity_poly.pdbx_seq_one_letter_code
_entity_poly.pdbx_strand_id
1 'polypeptide(L)'
;EWKQAHLPGRRDTCDQCNTDLRCCRNCIHYDMIVAHQCRERRAEPVDEKDRNNYCEYFDFARRNFKKIERSEGDQTREDEAKETLRKLLGD
;
A
#
# COMPACT_ATOMS: atom_id res chain seq x y z
N GLU A 1 -5.17 -10.15 9.68
CA GLU A 1 -4.74 -11.36 8.96
C GLU A 1 -5.70 -11.62 7.81
N TRP A 2 -5.19 -12.01 6.65
CA TRP A 2 -6.00 -12.38 5.49
C TRP A 2 -6.75 -13.67 5.79
N LYS A 3 -8.08 -13.64 5.83
CA LYS A 3 -8.93 -14.78 6.23
C LYS A 3 -9.39 -15.63 5.05
N GLN A 4 -9.12 -15.22 3.81
CA GLN A 4 -9.62 -15.92 2.63
C GLN A 4 -8.67 -17.06 2.22
N ALA A 5 -9.24 -18.18 1.80
CA ALA A 5 -8.52 -19.40 1.48
C ALA A 5 -7.70 -19.33 0.18
N HIS A 6 -7.95 -18.32 -0.67
CA HIS A 6 -7.32 -18.17 -1.98
C HIS A 6 -6.51 -16.87 -2.05
N LEU A 7 -5.56 -16.85 -3.00
CA LEU A 7 -4.87 -15.63 -3.37
C LEU A 7 -5.88 -14.66 -3.99
N PRO A 8 -5.75 -13.34 -3.71
CA PRO A 8 -6.62 -12.33 -4.29
C PRO A 8 -6.65 -12.42 -5.82
N GLY A 9 -7.85 -12.42 -6.38
CA GLY A 9 -8.12 -12.27 -7.80
C GLY A 9 -7.71 -10.90 -8.33
N ARG A 10 -7.76 -10.74 -9.65
CA ARG A 10 -7.31 -9.52 -10.35
C ARG A 10 -8.11 -8.26 -9.97
N ARG A 11 -9.38 -8.40 -9.59
CA ARG A 11 -10.27 -7.28 -9.27
C ARG A 11 -10.63 -7.22 -7.78
N ASP A 12 -9.94 -7.98 -6.95
CA ASP A 12 -10.27 -8.07 -5.55
C ASP A 12 -9.77 -6.81 -4.82
N THR A 13 -10.62 -6.32 -3.92
CA THR A 13 -10.32 -5.19 -3.06
C THR A 13 -10.26 -5.64 -1.60
N CYS A 14 -9.62 -4.84 -0.76
CA CYS A 14 -9.57 -5.09 0.67
C CYS A 14 -10.93 -4.83 1.33
N ASP A 15 -11.45 -5.80 2.10
CA ASP A 15 -12.74 -5.69 2.81
C ASP A 15 -12.79 -4.56 3.86
N GLN A 16 -11.66 -4.01 4.28
CA GLN A 16 -11.59 -2.98 5.33
C GLN A 16 -11.48 -1.56 4.77
N CYS A 17 -10.70 -1.37 3.70
CA CYS A 17 -10.40 -0.04 3.15
C CYS A 17 -10.75 0.11 1.67
N ASN A 18 -11.33 -0.92 1.06
CA ASN A 18 -11.74 -0.97 -0.35
C ASN A 18 -10.63 -0.62 -1.36
N THR A 19 -9.37 -0.81 -0.97
CA THR A 19 -8.21 -0.57 -1.85
C THR A 19 -7.93 -1.79 -2.70
N ASP A 20 -7.49 -1.58 -3.94
CA ASP A 20 -7.11 -2.66 -4.86
C ASP A 20 -5.97 -3.53 -4.29
N LEU A 21 -6.18 -4.83 -4.30
CA LEU A 21 -5.15 -5.78 -3.84
C LEU A 21 -4.07 -5.99 -4.90
N ARG A 22 -4.42 -5.92 -6.19
CA ARG A 22 -3.48 -6.02 -7.31
C ARG A 22 -2.90 -4.66 -7.70
N CYS A 23 -2.09 -4.07 -6.83
CA CYS A 23 -1.34 -2.83 -7.10
C CYS A 23 0.17 -3.07 -6.95
N CYS A 24 1.02 -2.22 -7.54
CA CYS A 24 2.48 -2.41 -7.45
C CYS A 24 2.94 -2.49 -6.00
N ARG A 25 2.38 -1.70 -5.08
CA ARG A 25 2.75 -1.71 -3.66
C ARG A 25 2.60 -3.07 -2.96
N ASN A 26 1.71 -3.93 -3.47
CA ASN A 26 1.46 -5.28 -2.98
C ASN A 26 2.23 -6.37 -3.75
N CYS A 27 3.03 -6.00 -4.76
CA CYS A 27 3.85 -6.93 -5.54
C CYS A 27 5.18 -7.26 -4.82
N ILE A 28 5.70 -8.47 -4.99
CA ILE A 28 7.02 -8.89 -4.48
C ILE A 28 8.18 -8.12 -5.15
N HIS A 29 7.99 -7.67 -6.39
CA HIS A 29 9.02 -6.97 -7.17
C HIS A 29 9.07 -5.46 -6.89
N TYR A 30 8.13 -4.91 -6.13
CA TYR A 30 8.08 -3.48 -5.86
C TYR A 30 9.14 -3.06 -4.84
N ASP A 31 9.88 -2.02 -5.21
CA ASP A 31 10.93 -1.44 -4.38
C ASP A 31 10.98 0.06 -4.64
N MET A 32 10.92 0.88 -3.59
CA MET A 32 10.87 2.34 -3.73
C MET A 32 12.18 2.96 -4.25
N ILE A 33 13.30 2.25 -4.13
CA ILE A 33 14.65 2.79 -4.36
C ILE A 33 15.12 2.51 -5.81
N VAL A 34 14.53 1.52 -6.48
CA VAL A 34 14.96 1.12 -7.84
C VAL A 34 14.24 1.92 -8.93
N ALA A 35 14.83 1.92 -10.13
CA ALA A 35 14.23 2.57 -11.30
C ALA A 35 12.81 2.05 -11.57
N HIS A 36 11.89 2.96 -11.89
CA HIS A 36 10.45 2.68 -12.07
C HIS A 36 9.79 1.96 -10.89
N GLN A 37 10.45 1.94 -9.73
CA GLN A 37 10.06 1.25 -8.50
C GLN A 37 9.73 -0.24 -8.69
N CYS A 38 10.39 -0.91 -9.66
CA CYS A 38 10.21 -2.33 -9.96
C CYS A 38 11.56 -3.02 -10.18
N ARG A 39 11.77 -4.16 -9.51
CA ARG A 39 12.98 -4.98 -9.68
C ARG A 39 12.93 -5.86 -10.94
N GLU A 40 11.75 -6.14 -11.47
CA GLU A 40 11.59 -6.88 -12.72
C GLU A 40 11.78 -5.93 -13.91
N ARG A 41 12.87 -6.14 -14.67
CA ARG A 41 13.26 -5.26 -15.79
C ARG A 41 12.42 -5.45 -17.04
N ARG A 42 11.77 -6.61 -17.20
CA ARG A 42 10.90 -6.91 -18.34
C ARG A 42 9.47 -6.39 -18.15
N ALA A 43 9.10 -6.05 -16.92
CA ALA A 43 7.79 -5.50 -16.63
C ALA A 43 7.65 -4.10 -17.21
N GLU A 44 6.52 -3.83 -17.85
CA GLU A 44 6.19 -2.48 -18.29
C GLU A 44 6.05 -1.54 -17.09
N PRO A 45 6.62 -0.32 -17.15
CA PRO A 45 6.45 0.66 -16.08
C PRO A 45 4.98 1.02 -15.87
N VAL A 46 4.52 0.89 -14.63
CA VAL A 46 3.19 1.34 -14.19
C VAL A 46 3.32 2.73 -13.56
N ASP A 47 2.53 3.73 -13.95
CA ASP A 47 2.62 5.06 -13.33
C ASP A 47 1.97 5.08 -11.94
N GLU A 48 0.72 4.63 -11.85
CA GLU A 48 -0.05 4.61 -10.59
C GLU A 48 0.25 3.34 -9.79
N LYS A 49 1.18 3.44 -8.82
CA LYS A 49 1.68 2.28 -8.04
C LYS A 49 0.71 1.75 -7.00
N ASP A 50 -0.29 2.53 -6.63
CA ASP A 50 -1.28 2.26 -5.59
C ASP A 50 -2.66 1.84 -6.14
N ARG A 51 -2.86 1.89 -7.46
CA ARG A 51 -4.10 1.43 -8.12
C ARG A 51 -3.96 0.07 -8.78
N ASN A 52 -5.09 -0.53 -9.13
CA ASN A 52 -5.13 -1.77 -9.90
C ASN A 52 -4.31 -1.64 -11.20
N ASN A 53 -3.48 -2.64 -11.49
CA ASN A 53 -2.71 -2.68 -12.73
C ASN A 53 -2.85 -4.02 -13.47
N TYR A 54 -2.44 -3.99 -14.74
CA TYR A 54 -2.51 -5.15 -15.62
C TYR A 54 -1.21 -5.94 -15.73
N CYS A 55 -0.19 -5.59 -14.95
CA CYS A 55 1.14 -6.18 -15.03
C CYS A 55 1.10 -7.70 -15.00
N GLU A 56 1.69 -8.33 -16.02
CA GLU A 56 1.75 -9.78 -16.18
C GLU A 56 2.73 -10.44 -15.20
N TYR A 57 3.75 -9.68 -14.78
CA TYR A 57 4.76 -10.09 -13.80
C TYR A 57 4.34 -9.84 -12.35
N PHE A 58 3.07 -9.53 -12.10
CA PHE A 58 2.58 -9.32 -10.74
C PHE A 58 2.57 -10.63 -9.96
N ASP A 59 3.26 -10.64 -8.81
CA ASP A 59 3.15 -11.71 -7.82
C ASP A 59 2.93 -11.12 -6.42
N PHE A 60 1.95 -11.65 -5.69
CA PHE A 60 1.44 -11.07 -4.45
C PHE A 60 2.44 -11.28 -3.30
N ALA A 61 2.91 -10.20 -2.70
CA ALA A 61 3.87 -10.26 -1.62
C ALA A 61 3.25 -10.87 -0.35
N ARG A 62 3.70 -12.07 0.02
CA ARG A 62 3.31 -12.72 1.28
C ARG A 62 4.05 -12.09 2.45
N ARG A 63 3.54 -10.95 2.95
CA ARG A 63 4.09 -10.25 4.11
C ARG A 63 3.36 -10.68 5.37
N ASN A 64 4.10 -11.02 6.42
CA ASN A 64 3.54 -11.18 7.75
C ASN A 64 3.17 -9.80 8.27
N PHE A 65 1.88 -9.47 8.23
CA PHE A 65 1.38 -8.22 8.77
C PHE A 65 1.59 -8.22 10.28
N LYS A 66 2.52 -7.38 10.75
CA LYS A 66 2.60 -7.02 12.16
C LYS A 66 1.75 -5.78 12.35
N LYS A 67 0.66 -5.93 13.11
CA LYS A 67 -0.08 -4.76 13.58
C LYS A 67 0.89 -3.93 14.40
N ILE A 68 1.11 -2.69 13.99
CA ILE A 68 1.86 -1.74 14.80
C ILE A 68 0.91 -1.37 15.94
N GLU A 69 1.18 -1.92 17.12
CA GLU A 69 0.49 -1.55 18.36
C GLU A 69 0.95 -0.13 18.71
N ARG A 70 0.03 0.83 18.73
CA ARG A 70 0.31 2.21 19.15
C ARG A 70 0.63 2.21 20.65
N SER A 71 1.70 2.89 21.05
CA SER A 71 1.97 3.17 22.46
C SER A 71 0.95 4.17 23.02
N GLU A 72 0.66 4.10 24.31
CA GLU A 72 -0.10 5.15 25.00
C GLU A 72 0.62 6.50 24.79
N GLY A 73 -0.07 7.46 24.14
CA GLY A 73 0.45 8.78 23.82
C GLY A 73 0.81 9.02 22.35
N ASP A 74 0.74 8.01 21.49
CA ASP A 74 1.02 8.18 20.06
C ASP A 74 -0.12 8.95 19.38
N GLN A 75 0.16 10.16 18.86
CA GLN A 75 -0.84 11.00 18.20
C GLN A 75 -1.32 10.35 16.90
N THR A 76 -2.61 10.49 16.57
CA THR A 76 -3.06 10.00 15.26
C THR A 76 -2.51 10.88 14.15
N ARG A 77 -2.31 10.30 12.95
CA ARG A 77 -2.00 11.09 11.74
C ARG A 77 -3.01 12.22 11.51
N GLU A 78 -4.25 12.01 11.93
CA GLU A 78 -5.31 13.01 11.83
C GLU A 78 -5.10 14.16 12.84
N ASP A 79 -4.74 13.84 14.08
CA ASP A 79 -4.48 14.84 15.12
C ASP A 79 -3.23 15.67 14.80
N GLU A 80 -2.16 15.03 14.34
CA GLU A 80 -0.95 15.72 13.88
C GLU A 80 -1.24 16.62 12.67
N ALA A 81 -2.03 16.14 11.71
CA ALA A 81 -2.44 16.94 10.56
C ALA A 81 -3.27 18.16 10.98
N LYS A 82 -4.21 17.99 11.93
CA LYS A 82 -5.01 19.10 12.47
C LYS A 82 -4.15 20.13 13.20
N GLU A 83 -3.20 19.68 14.02
CA GLU A 83 -2.28 20.57 14.74
C GLU A 83 -1.38 21.34 13.76
N THR A 84 -0.86 20.65 12.74
CA THR A 84 -0.05 21.27 11.68
C THR A 84 -0.86 22.32 10.92
N LEU A 85 -2.11 22.03 10.56
CA LEU A 85 -3.00 22.98 9.91
C LEU A 85 -3.27 24.21 10.79
N ARG A 86 -3.53 24.02 12.09
CA ARG A 86 -3.70 25.13 13.05
C ARG A 86 -2.46 26.02 13.11
N LYS A 87 -1.26 25.43 13.18
CA LYS A 87 0.01 26.19 13.21
C LYS A 87 0.24 27.01 11.94
N LEU A 88 -0.14 26.47 10.77
CA LEU A 88 0.12 27.12 9.48
C LEU A 88 -0.89 28.23 9.16
N LEU A 89 -2.15 28.05 9.58
CA LEU A 89 -3.24 28.94 9.15
C LEU A 89 -3.71 29.91 10.24
N GLY A 90 -3.29 29.71 11.50
CA GLY A 90 -3.87 30.40 12.65
C GLY A 90 -5.30 29.91 12.93
N ASP A 91 -5.72 29.98 14.19
CA ASP A 91 -7.09 29.62 14.60
C ASP A 91 -8.15 30.58 14.00
#